data_AF-A0A1H2WTS4-F1
#
_entry.id   AF-A0A1H2WTS4-F1
#
_cell.length_a   1.000
_cell.length_b   1.000
_cell.length_c   1.000
_cell.angle_alpha   90.00
_cell.angle_beta   90.00
_cell.angle_gamma   90.00
#
_symmetry.space_group_name_H-M   'P 1'
#
loop_
_entity.id
_entity.type
_entity.pdbx_description
1 polymer ?
#
loop_
_entity_poly.entity_id
_entity_poly.type
_entity_poly.pdbx_seq_one_letter_code
_entity_poly.pdbx_strand_id
1 'polypeptide(L)'
;MSVNIVDIDQSQSKRLTRSQGKRLTPALYTLLEACVEMKTTNTKVLAAHLCRSPATIRTEFQRILSFMDVHCRYEALRKAEDNGLIRRRKRR
;
A
#
# COMPACT_ATOMS: atom_id res chain seq x y z
N MET A 1 -29.75 -0.65 -22.92
CA MET A 1 -28.88 0.21 -22.09
C MET A 1 -28.28 -0.67 -21.01
N SER A 2 -27.03 -1.09 -21.20
CA SER A 2 -26.39 -2.07 -20.32
C SER A 2 -25.79 -1.36 -19.12
N VAL A 3 -26.39 -1.57 -17.95
CA VAL A 3 -25.75 -1.35 -16.64
C VAL A 3 -25.54 -2.72 -16.04
N ASN A 4 -24.29 -3.14 -15.90
CA ASN A 4 -23.89 -4.24 -15.02
C ASN A 4 -22.51 -3.89 -14.47
N ILE A 5 -22.53 -3.21 -13.32
CA ILE A 5 -21.43 -3.12 -12.36
C ILE A 5 -21.40 -4.50 -11.69
N VAL A 6 -20.42 -5.32 -12.05
CA VAL A 6 -20.20 -6.64 -11.46
C VAL A 6 -19.01 -6.59 -10.50
N ASP A 7 -19.34 -6.86 -9.24
CA ASP A 7 -18.61 -7.61 -8.22
C ASP A 7 -17.10 -7.34 -8.06
N ILE A 8 -16.62 -6.72 -6.97
CA ILE A 8 -16.68 -7.21 -5.58
C ILE A 8 -16.16 -8.65 -5.43
N ASP A 9 -14.95 -8.93 -5.94
CA ASP A 9 -14.21 -10.13 -5.54
C ASP A 9 -13.60 -9.94 -4.14
N GLN A 10 -14.44 -10.19 -3.14
CA GLN A 10 -14.06 -10.44 -1.76
C GLN A 10 -13.57 -11.88 -1.66
N SER A 11 -12.27 -12.11 -1.81
CA SER A 11 -11.67 -13.42 -1.51
C SER A 11 -10.19 -13.33 -1.17
N GLN A 12 -9.91 -13.33 0.12
CA GLN A 12 -9.08 -14.35 0.81
C GLN A 12 -8.60 -13.77 2.15
N SER A 13 -9.47 -13.94 3.14
CA SER A 13 -9.10 -14.00 4.55
C SER A 13 -8.07 -15.11 4.74
N LYS A 14 -6.80 -14.76 4.95
CA LYS A 14 -5.82 -15.68 5.55
C LYS A 14 -5.02 -14.94 6.62
N ARG A 15 -5.43 -15.20 7.86
CA ARG A 15 -4.67 -15.12 9.12
C ARG A 15 -3.15 -15.07 8.87
N LEU A 16 -2.50 -13.93 9.12
CA LEU A 16 -1.07 -13.91 9.38
C LEU A 16 -0.75 -12.95 10.53
N THR A 17 -0.57 -13.59 11.69
CA THR A 17 0.34 -13.22 12.78
C THR A 17 0.26 -11.78 13.29
N ARG A 18 -0.50 -11.65 14.39
CA ARG A 18 -0.35 -10.59 15.37
C ARG A 18 1.13 -10.42 15.77
N SER A 19 1.50 -9.15 15.89
CA SER A 19 2.61 -8.61 16.67
C SER A 19 3.99 -8.71 16.01
N GLN A 20 4.54 -7.56 15.62
CA GLN A 20 5.77 -7.01 16.24
C GLN A 20 5.76 -5.45 16.12
N GLY A 21 5.46 -4.77 17.23
CA GLY A 21 5.95 -3.42 17.54
C GLY A 21 5.55 -2.22 16.67
N LYS A 22 4.24 -1.87 16.61
CA LYS A 22 3.60 -0.53 16.37
C LYS A 22 4.19 0.48 15.35
N ARG A 23 5.23 0.17 14.58
CA ARG A 23 5.91 1.11 13.68
C ARG A 23 6.12 0.43 12.33
N LEU A 24 5.76 1.14 11.26
CA LEU A 24 6.14 0.75 9.91
C LEU A 24 7.67 0.71 9.81
N THR A 25 8.21 -0.31 9.14
CA THR A 25 9.65 -0.34 8.86
C THR A 25 10.01 0.72 7.81
N PRO A 26 11.26 1.17 7.74
CA PRO A 26 11.69 2.18 6.77
C PRO A 26 11.33 1.82 5.32
N ALA A 27 11.46 0.54 4.96
CA ALA A 27 11.09 0.06 3.62
C ALA A 27 9.59 0.28 3.29
N LEU A 28 8.71 0.07 4.27
CA LEU A 28 7.27 0.30 4.08
C LEU A 28 6.95 1.79 3.95
N TYR A 29 7.65 2.66 4.68
CA TYR A 29 7.54 4.10 4.49
C TYR A 29 8.03 4.53 3.10
N THR A 30 9.19 4.05 2.66
CA THR A 30 9.71 4.35 1.32
C THR A 30 8.75 3.91 0.23
N LEU A 31 8.09 2.75 0.39
CA LEU A 31 7.06 2.30 -0.55
C LEU A 31 5.86 3.25 -0.59
N LEU A 32 5.38 3.70 0.58
CA LEU A 32 4.27 4.64 0.68
C LEU A 32 4.62 6.02 0.07
N GLU A 33 5.82 6.52 0.33
CA GLU A 33 6.33 7.76 -0.26
C GLU A 33 6.43 7.65 -1.79
N ALA A 34 6.99 6.55 -2.31
CA ALA A 34 7.10 6.31 -3.75
C ALA A 34 5.72 6.23 -4.42
N CYS A 35 4.72 5.65 -3.76
CA CYS A 35 3.35 5.63 -4.28
C CYS A 35 2.79 7.04 -4.47
N VAL A 36 3.06 7.95 -3.53
CA VAL A 36 2.60 9.34 -3.58
C VAL A 36 3.42 10.16 -4.58
N GLU A 37 4.73 9.96 -4.62
CA GLU A 37 5.65 10.62 -5.55
C GLU A 37 5.30 10.30 -7.01
N MET A 38 5.19 9.01 -7.31
CA MET A 38 4.88 8.50 -8.65
C MET A 38 3.38 8.51 -8.98
N LYS A 39 2.51 8.84 -8.02
CA LYS A 39 1.05 8.79 -8.13
C LYS A 39 0.54 7.44 -8.68
N THR A 40 1.13 6.33 -8.23
CA THR A 40 0.78 4.99 -8.70
C THR A 40 0.89 3.95 -7.60
N THR A 41 0.03 2.94 -7.68
CA THR A 41 0.13 1.72 -6.86
C THR A 41 0.56 0.51 -7.68
N ASN A 42 1.03 0.71 -8.93
CA ASN A 42 1.42 -0.37 -9.81
C ASN A 42 2.73 -1.01 -9.34
N THR A 43 2.67 -2.30 -8.99
CA THR A 43 3.79 -3.06 -8.45
C THR A 43 5.01 -3.06 -9.36
N LYS A 44 4.83 -3.12 -10.70
CA LYS A 44 5.96 -3.16 -11.65
C LYS A 44 6.68 -1.81 -11.72
N VAL A 45 5.90 -0.73 -11.75
CA VAL A 45 6.44 0.63 -11.81
C VAL A 45 7.20 0.96 -10.52
N LEU A 46 6.62 0.64 -9.37
CA LEU A 46 7.25 0.84 -8.06
C LEU A 46 8.48 -0.05 -7.86
N ALA A 47 8.43 -1.30 -8.34
CA ALA A 47 9.58 -2.21 -8.32
C ALA A 47 10.76 -1.65 -9.11
N ALA A 48 10.52 -1.16 -10.32
CA ALA A 48 11.54 -0.53 -11.15
C ALA A 48 12.10 0.75 -10.48
N HIS A 49 11.24 1.59 -9.91
CA HIS A 49 11.65 2.83 -9.27
C HIS A 49 12.46 2.62 -7.98
N LEU A 50 12.08 1.63 -7.16
CA LEU A 50 12.74 1.32 -5.89
C LEU A 50 13.92 0.34 -6.05
N CYS A 51 14.23 -0.08 -7.27
CA CYS A 51 15.21 -1.13 -7.57
C CYS A 51 14.95 -2.42 -6.75
N ARG A 52 13.67 -2.81 -6.61
CA ARG A 52 13.22 -4.02 -5.88
C ARG A 52 12.50 -4.98 -6.82
N SER A 53 12.39 -6.24 -6.40
CA SER A 53 11.59 -7.21 -7.15
C SER A 53 10.08 -6.94 -6.99
N PRO A 54 9.24 -7.21 -8.00
CA PRO A 54 7.78 -7.10 -7.85
C PRO A 54 7.21 -7.95 -6.72
N ALA A 55 7.83 -9.10 -6.43
CA ALA A 55 7.45 -9.97 -5.32
C ALA A 55 7.70 -9.31 -3.95
N THR A 56 8.80 -8.57 -3.81
CA THR A 56 9.12 -7.77 -2.63
C THR A 56 8.06 -6.70 -2.41
N ILE A 57 7.76 -5.91 -3.44
CA ILE A 57 6.75 -4.84 -3.38
C ILE A 57 5.37 -5.40 -2.99
N ARG A 58 4.98 -6.56 -3.54
CA ARG A 58 3.73 -7.23 -3.16
C ARG A 58 3.70 -7.60 -1.67
N THR A 59 4.80 -8.17 -1.16
CA THR A 59 4.93 -8.54 0.25
C THR A 59 4.88 -7.32 1.17
N GLU A 60 5.53 -6.23 0.77
CA GLU A 60 5.50 -4.97 1.50
C GLU A 60 4.09 -4.37 1.54
N PHE A 61 3.35 -4.39 0.43
CA PHE A 61 1.94 -4.00 0.43
C PHE A 61 1.13 -4.85 1.41
N GLN A 62 1.29 -6.17 1.41
CA GLN A 62 0.57 -7.04 2.35
C GLN A 62 0.87 -6.66 3.80
N ARG A 63 2.13 -6.36 4.13
CA ARG A 63 2.51 -5.89 5.47
C ARG A 63 1.86 -4.55 5.82
N ILE A 64 1.79 -3.62 4.88
CA ILE A 64 1.12 -2.33 5.07
C ILE A 64 -0.38 -2.52 5.32
N LEU A 65 -1.05 -3.34 4.50
CA LEU A 65 -2.48 -3.63 4.63
C LEU A 65 -2.78 -4.24 6.01
N SER A 66 -1.99 -5.23 6.43
CA SER A 66 -2.13 -5.84 7.76
C SER A 66 -1.79 -4.87 8.90
N PHE A 67 -0.80 -4.00 8.72
CA PHE A 67 -0.41 -3.02 9.74
C PHE A 67 -1.49 -1.95 9.94
N MET A 68 -2.09 -1.49 8.85
CA MET A 68 -3.11 -0.44 8.86
C MET A 68 -4.53 -0.97 9.06
N ASP A 69 -4.73 -2.29 9.03
CA ASP A 69 -6.04 -2.94 9.07
C ASP A 69 -6.97 -2.38 7.98
N VAL A 70 -6.53 -2.49 6.72
CA VAL A 70 -7.25 -2.02 5.53
C VAL A 70 -7.20 -3.06 4.42
N HIS A 71 -8.16 -3.02 3.50
CA HIS A 71 -8.35 -4.08 2.52
C HIS A 71 -7.75 -3.77 1.15
N CYS A 72 -7.42 -2.50 0.87
CA CYS A 72 -6.86 -2.13 -0.41
C CYS A 72 -5.73 -1.09 -0.31
N ARG A 73 -4.92 -1.01 -1.38
CA ARG A 73 -3.75 -0.11 -1.44
C ARG A 73 -4.16 1.36 -1.34
N TYR A 74 -5.31 1.73 -1.92
CA TYR A 74 -5.82 3.10 -1.87
C TYR A 74 -6.24 3.52 -0.46
N GLU A 75 -6.89 2.63 0.29
CA GLU A 75 -7.20 2.86 1.71
C GLU A 75 -5.93 2.98 2.54
N ALA A 76 -4.93 2.13 2.30
CA ALA A 76 -3.63 2.26 2.96
C ALA A 76 -2.99 3.63 2.72
N LEU A 77 -3.02 4.13 1.48
CA LEU A 77 -2.49 5.45 1.17
C LEU A 77 -3.27 6.57 1.87
N ARG A 78 -4.61 6.55 1.83
CA ARG A 78 -5.43 7.53 2.55
C ARG A 78 -5.14 7.52 4.04
N LYS A 79 -5.17 6.33 4.66
CA LYS A 79 -4.89 6.16 6.09
C LYS A 79 -3.46 6.58 6.45
N ALA A 80 -2.50 6.39 5.55
CA ALA A 80 -1.13 6.87 5.73
C ALA A 80 -1.01 8.39 5.68
N GLU A 81 -1.76 9.05 4.80
CA GLU A 81 -1.87 10.52 4.75
C GLU A 81 -2.54 11.06 6.02
N ASP A 82 -3.68 10.48 6.42
CA ASP A 82 -4.45 10.91 7.59
C ASP A 82 -3.65 10.78 8.89
N ASN A 83 -2.85 9.71 9.01
CA ASN A 83 -1.97 9.49 10.14
C ASN A 83 -0.67 10.33 10.10
N GLY A 84 -0.48 11.17 9.07
CA GLY A 84 0.74 11.96 8.89
C GLY A 84 2.01 11.14 8.64
N LEU A 85 1.85 9.87 8.22
CA LEU A 85 2.95 8.93 7.97
C LEU A 85 3.67 9.25 6.66
N ILE A 86 2.98 9.90 5.72
CA ILE A 86 3.56 10.38 4.47
C ILE A 86 3.57 11.90 4.53
N ARG A 87 4.76 12.50 4.53
CA ARG A 87 4.86 13.93 4.30
C ARG A 87 4.54 14.17 2.83
N ARG A 88 3.38 14.74 2.54
CA ARG A 88 3.16 15.41 1.25
C ARG A 88 4.29 16.44 1.12
N ARG A 89 5.32 16.15 0.32
CA ARG A 89 6.28 17.18 -0.09
C ARG A 89 5.42 18.29 -0.67
N LYS A 90 5.34 19.41 0.06
CA LYS A 90 4.74 20.65 -0.40
C LYS A 90 5.51 20.98 -1.68
N ARG A 91 4.91 20.70 -2.83
CA ARG A 91 5.44 21.12 -4.13
C ARG A 91 5.56 22.65 -4.00
N ARG A 92 6.80 23.11 -3.97
CA ARG A 92 7.14 24.53 -4.06
C ARG A 92 6.84 25.00 -5.47
#